data_AF-A0A7C3TYX3-F1
#
_entry.id   AF-A0A7C3TYX3-F1
#
_cell.length_a   1.000
_cell.length_b   1.000
_cell.length_c   1.000
_cell.angle_alpha   90.00
_cell.angle_beta   90.00
_cell.angle_gamma   90.00
#
_symmetry.space_group_name_H-M   'P 1'
#
loop_
_entity.id
_entity.type
_entity.pdbx_description
1 polymer ?
#
loop_
_entity_poly.entity_id
_entity_poly.type
_entity_poly.pdbx_seq_one_letter_code
_entity_poly.pdbx_strand_id
1 'polypeptide(L)'
;RMQPSIVGHAIAYTILMATLLWVALYPLRTTFEWAWHSYEREREQTEAARTHRAELARALANLDIAYRRLETMNIELERARQAAVEARRLKAEFAANISHELRTPLNLIIGFSEMMILSPQSYDNQPLPPAYRGDVQSIYRNAKHLSQLIDDVLDLSQIEAARMGLVKEPISLAQIIEEATTTVAQLFKSKHLSLNVQVPAGLPTIDVDRTRVRQVLINLLNNAARFTDQGGVTVSAEQKDEEIVVAVADTGIGIPAEDLNKVFEEFRQLDGSIRRRAGGSGLGLAISRRLVELHGGRIWVQSQVGQGTTFYFALPFRHETTALHVGHDWELAPHVGTPLVQRQSLFVVTNEARTASLFRRYLDDYKVVPVATMSEALRRAEEEQVYAIVNALPVGSLGWIDPKNVQDSRCNVPVIAVAMRGHGFGPKDLAVVSYLTKPVLQEQVVSVLHGLGDVRHLLIVDDDHDTVRLLSRMARLAGPQYRVSKAFDGAQALEMMYKRKPDAVILDLLMPGVDGYTVLERMRSSSQLRDIPVVVVTARGREQEAITVDALGLTRPDGFALGEAISCLKAALGAL
;
A
#
# COMPACT_ATOMS: atom_id res chain seq x y z
N ARG A 1 80.17 -94.39 -43.78
CA ARG A 1 79.39 -94.45 -42.52
C ARG A 1 79.82 -93.28 -41.63
N MET A 2 79.24 -92.09 -41.82
CA MET A 2 79.29 -91.06 -40.77
C MET A 2 78.40 -91.56 -39.63
N GLN A 3 78.92 -91.58 -38.41
CA GLN A 3 78.18 -92.05 -37.25
C GLN A 3 76.93 -91.18 -37.07
N PRO A 4 75.72 -91.75 -37.01
CA PRO A 4 74.46 -91.00 -36.84
C PRO A 4 74.41 -90.21 -35.51
N SER A 5 75.34 -90.45 -34.58
CA SER A 5 75.49 -89.66 -33.36
C SER A 5 75.94 -88.22 -33.65
N ILE A 6 76.88 -87.96 -34.54
CA ILE A 6 77.50 -86.62 -34.69
C ILE A 6 76.50 -85.59 -35.23
N VAL A 7 75.66 -85.98 -36.20
CA VAL A 7 74.62 -85.10 -36.77
C VAL A 7 73.52 -84.81 -35.74
N GLY A 8 73.12 -85.81 -34.95
CA GLY A 8 72.15 -85.63 -33.86
C GLY A 8 72.65 -84.68 -32.76
N HIS A 9 73.94 -84.77 -32.40
CA HIS A 9 74.55 -83.86 -31.41
C HIS A 9 74.67 -82.43 -31.94
N ALA A 10 75.02 -82.24 -33.22
CA ALA A 10 75.09 -80.91 -33.84
C ALA A 10 73.72 -80.22 -33.89
N ILE A 11 72.66 -80.94 -34.25
CA ILE A 11 71.28 -80.42 -34.26
C ILE A 11 70.79 -80.13 -32.83
N ALA A 12 71.08 -81.00 -31.87
CA ALA A 12 70.75 -80.74 -30.46
C ALA A 12 71.47 -79.49 -29.93
N TYR A 13 72.74 -79.28 -30.32
CA TYR A 13 73.53 -78.12 -29.90
C TYR A 13 73.02 -76.81 -30.52
N THR A 14 72.62 -76.81 -31.79
CA THR A 14 72.04 -75.62 -32.45
C THR A 14 70.66 -75.29 -31.89
N ILE A 15 69.82 -76.29 -31.61
CA ILE A 15 68.53 -76.09 -30.93
C ILE A 15 68.78 -75.53 -29.53
N LEU A 16 69.70 -76.11 -28.76
CA LEU A 16 70.04 -75.64 -27.41
C LEU A 16 70.55 -74.17 -27.42
N MET A 17 71.45 -73.84 -28.34
CA MET A 17 71.94 -72.47 -28.54
C MET A 17 70.82 -71.51 -28.96
N ALA A 18 69.94 -71.91 -29.88
CA ALA A 18 68.79 -71.11 -30.29
C ALA A 18 67.81 -70.88 -29.14
N THR A 19 67.55 -71.91 -28.32
CA THR A 19 66.70 -71.77 -27.12
C THR A 19 67.35 -70.90 -26.05
N LEU A 20 68.66 -71.01 -25.79
CA LEU A 20 69.37 -70.15 -24.84
C LEU A 20 69.40 -68.70 -25.31
N LEU A 21 69.65 -68.48 -26.60
CA LEU A 21 69.62 -67.15 -27.21
C LEU A 21 68.20 -66.55 -27.18
N TRP A 22 67.18 -67.36 -27.44
CA TRP A 22 65.78 -66.95 -27.33
C TRP A 22 65.39 -66.61 -25.88
N VAL A 23 65.77 -67.45 -24.90
CA VAL A 23 65.57 -67.21 -23.47
C VAL A 23 66.32 -65.96 -23.00
N ALA A 24 67.48 -65.65 -23.57
CA ALA A 24 68.26 -64.44 -23.26
C ALA A 24 67.66 -63.17 -23.90
N LEU A 25 67.14 -63.25 -25.12
CA LEU A 25 66.56 -62.11 -25.87
C LEU A 25 65.10 -61.82 -25.50
N TYR A 26 64.35 -62.83 -25.08
CA TYR A 26 62.93 -62.68 -24.74
C TYR A 26 62.68 -61.66 -23.62
N PRO A 27 63.40 -61.67 -22.49
CA PRO A 27 63.27 -60.66 -21.44
C PRO A 27 63.55 -59.25 -21.98
N LEU A 28 64.64 -59.08 -22.74
CA LEU A 28 65.03 -57.81 -23.37
C LEU A 28 63.91 -57.23 -24.24
N ARG A 29 63.30 -58.07 -25.09
CA ARG A 29 62.18 -57.67 -25.93
C ARG A 29 60.97 -57.26 -25.10
N THR A 30 60.59 -58.06 -24.09
CA THR A 30 59.44 -57.73 -23.23
C THR A 30 59.66 -56.47 -22.40
N THR A 31 60.89 -56.25 -21.90
CA THR A 31 61.24 -55.03 -21.17
C THR A 31 61.23 -53.81 -22.07
N PHE A 32 61.64 -53.94 -23.33
CA PHE A 32 61.60 -52.86 -24.30
C PHE A 32 60.16 -52.52 -24.71
N GLU A 33 59.33 -53.52 -24.99
CA GLU A 33 57.90 -53.33 -25.28
C GLU A 33 57.17 -52.71 -24.08
N TRP A 34 57.46 -53.14 -22.86
CA TRP A 34 56.88 -52.58 -21.65
C TRP A 34 57.37 -51.14 -21.36
N ALA A 35 58.65 -50.86 -21.56
CA ALA A 35 59.22 -49.53 -21.42
C ALA A 35 58.66 -48.56 -22.47
N TRP A 36 58.51 -49.02 -23.72
CA TRP A 36 57.91 -48.24 -24.80
C TRP A 36 56.45 -47.89 -24.52
N HIS A 37 55.63 -48.89 -24.14
CA HIS A 37 54.24 -48.64 -23.76
C HIS A 37 54.09 -47.78 -22.51
N SER A 38 55.00 -47.91 -21.54
CA SER A 38 54.99 -47.06 -20.34
C SER A 38 55.33 -45.61 -20.69
N TYR A 39 56.30 -45.41 -21.59
CA TYR A 39 56.66 -44.09 -22.09
C TYR A 39 55.52 -43.44 -22.90
N GLU A 40 54.85 -44.19 -23.78
CA GLU A 40 53.67 -43.71 -24.51
C GLU A 40 52.54 -43.32 -23.54
N ARG A 41 52.24 -44.14 -22.53
CA ARG A 41 51.20 -43.83 -21.54
C ARG A 41 51.52 -42.59 -20.72
N GLU A 42 52.76 -42.41 -20.24
CA GLU A 42 53.14 -41.21 -19.52
C GLU A 42 53.05 -39.96 -20.41
N ARG A 43 53.44 -40.09 -21.69
CA ARG A 43 53.31 -39.00 -22.65
C ARG A 43 51.84 -38.64 -22.89
N GLU A 44 50.96 -39.62 -23.11
CA GLU A 44 49.52 -39.38 -23.28
C GLU A 44 48.90 -38.76 -22.03
N GLN A 45 49.24 -39.26 -20.84
CA GLN A 45 48.73 -38.70 -19.58
C GLN A 45 49.21 -37.28 -19.33
N THR A 46 50.46 -36.96 -19.66
CA THR A 46 50.98 -35.58 -19.52
C THR A 46 50.40 -34.63 -20.54
N GLU A 47 50.16 -35.07 -21.78
CA GLU A 47 49.44 -34.29 -22.79
C GLU A 47 47.98 -34.05 -22.37
N ALA A 48 47.27 -35.08 -21.89
CA ALA A 48 45.90 -34.96 -21.37
C ALA A 48 45.81 -34.06 -20.11
N ALA A 49 46.78 -34.15 -19.19
CA ALA A 49 46.83 -33.27 -18.03
C ALA A 49 47.09 -31.81 -18.41
N ARG A 50 47.89 -31.57 -19.46
CA ARG A 50 48.14 -30.22 -20.00
C ARG A 50 46.90 -29.65 -20.67
N THR A 51 46.17 -30.44 -21.45
CA THR A 51 44.92 -29.96 -22.09
C THR A 51 43.86 -29.64 -21.04
N HIS A 52 43.63 -30.51 -20.06
CA HIS A 52 42.69 -30.23 -18.97
C HIS A 52 43.08 -29.00 -18.13
N ARG A 53 44.37 -28.80 -17.83
CA ARG A 53 44.82 -27.57 -17.15
C ARG A 53 44.55 -26.33 -17.99
N ALA A 54 44.77 -26.40 -19.31
CA ALA A 54 44.48 -25.29 -20.21
C ALA A 54 42.97 -24.99 -20.32
N GLU A 55 42.13 -26.02 -20.36
CA GLU A 55 40.67 -25.89 -20.33
C GLU A 55 40.18 -25.27 -19.02
N LEU A 56 40.69 -25.73 -17.88
CA LEU A 56 40.32 -25.19 -16.57
C LEU A 56 40.73 -23.72 -16.42
N ALA A 57 41.95 -23.37 -16.89
CA ALA A 57 42.42 -21.98 -16.88
C ALA A 57 41.54 -21.07 -17.75
N ARG A 58 41.10 -21.55 -18.93
CA ARG A 58 40.14 -20.82 -19.77
C ARG A 58 38.77 -20.69 -19.10
N ALA A 59 38.28 -21.74 -18.46
CA ALA A 59 37.01 -21.73 -17.75
C ALA A 59 37.03 -20.71 -16.59
N LEU A 60 38.11 -20.68 -15.81
CA LEU A 60 38.29 -19.70 -14.71
C LEU A 60 38.38 -18.26 -15.23
N ALA A 61 39.10 -18.03 -16.34
CA ALA A 61 39.17 -16.70 -16.96
C ALA A 61 37.81 -16.23 -17.48
N ASN A 62 37.04 -17.12 -18.13
CA ASN A 62 35.68 -16.82 -18.57
C ASN A 62 34.74 -16.53 -17.40
N LEU A 63 34.90 -17.25 -16.29
CA LEU A 63 34.13 -17.01 -15.06
C LEU A 63 34.43 -15.64 -14.44
N ASP A 64 35.70 -15.23 -14.38
CA ASP A 64 36.09 -13.89 -13.89
C ASP A 64 35.47 -12.77 -14.73
N ILE A 65 35.52 -12.92 -16.07
CA ILE A 65 34.90 -11.96 -16.99
C ILE A 65 33.38 -11.92 -16.78
N ALA A 66 32.72 -13.07 -16.64
CA ALA A 66 31.30 -13.14 -16.38
C ALA A 66 30.93 -12.49 -15.03
N TYR A 67 31.73 -12.73 -13.99
CA TYR A 67 31.52 -12.16 -12.66
C TYR A 67 31.62 -10.63 -12.67
N ARG A 68 32.67 -10.07 -13.29
CA ARG A 68 32.82 -8.61 -13.42
C ARG A 68 31.69 -7.97 -14.23
N ARG A 69 31.22 -8.67 -15.27
CA ARG A 69 30.08 -8.21 -16.07
C ARG A 69 28.79 -8.18 -15.24
N LEU A 70 28.55 -9.22 -14.44
CA LEU A 70 27.42 -9.28 -13.51
C LEU A 70 27.49 -8.16 -12.49
N GLU A 71 28.66 -7.92 -11.88
CA GLU A 71 28.86 -6.85 -10.90
C GLU A 71 28.57 -5.46 -11.50
N THR A 72 29.06 -5.20 -12.71
CA THR A 72 28.80 -3.94 -13.42
C THR A 72 27.31 -3.77 -13.72
N MET A 73 26.66 -4.83 -14.22
CA MET A 73 25.22 -4.81 -14.48
C MET A 73 24.40 -4.60 -13.20
N ASN A 74 24.84 -5.16 -12.06
CA ASN A 74 24.16 -4.99 -10.79
C ASN A 74 24.25 -3.55 -10.29
N ILE A 75 25.42 -2.90 -10.44
CA ILE A 75 25.60 -1.48 -10.11
C ILE A 75 24.74 -0.58 -11.01
N GLU A 76 24.69 -0.87 -12.31
CA GLU A 76 23.84 -0.12 -13.26
C GLU A 76 22.35 -0.30 -12.95
N LEU A 77 21.93 -1.54 -12.64
CA LEU A 77 20.57 -1.86 -12.23
C LEU A 77 20.18 -1.11 -10.97
N GLU A 78 21.06 -1.10 -9.96
CA GLU A 78 20.80 -0.41 -8.70
C GLU A 78 20.66 1.11 -8.91
N ARG A 79 21.52 1.72 -9.74
CA ARG A 79 21.37 3.14 -10.11
C ARG A 79 20.07 3.42 -10.84
N ALA A 80 19.70 2.58 -11.81
CA ALA A 80 18.45 2.71 -12.55
C ALA A 80 17.23 2.56 -11.63
N ARG A 81 17.30 1.61 -10.68
CA ARG A 81 16.27 1.38 -9.65
C ARG A 81 16.12 2.60 -8.74
N GLN A 82 17.22 3.16 -8.24
CA GLN A 82 17.19 4.36 -7.40
C GLN A 82 16.59 5.56 -8.13
N ALA A 83 17.01 5.81 -9.37
CA ALA A 83 16.44 6.87 -10.20
C ALA A 83 14.94 6.67 -10.44
N ALA A 84 14.49 5.43 -10.65
CA ALA A 84 13.07 5.12 -10.81
C ALA A 84 12.26 5.35 -9.52
N VAL A 85 12.80 4.97 -8.36
CA VAL A 85 12.16 5.20 -7.05
C VAL A 85 12.05 6.70 -6.76
N GLU A 86 13.11 7.47 -7.02
CA GLU A 86 13.12 8.92 -6.85
C GLU A 86 12.10 9.61 -7.77
N ALA A 87 12.07 9.22 -9.05
CA ALA A 87 11.09 9.74 -10.01
C ALA A 87 9.65 9.44 -9.57
N ARG A 88 9.39 8.22 -9.07
CA ARG A 88 8.07 7.81 -8.54
C ARG A 88 7.68 8.62 -7.31
N ARG A 89 8.63 8.90 -6.41
CA ARG A 89 8.43 9.76 -5.24
C ARG A 89 8.08 11.20 -5.63
N LEU A 90 8.86 11.80 -6.53
CA LEU A 90 8.62 13.16 -7.02
C LEU A 90 7.26 13.27 -7.72
N LYS A 91 6.89 12.28 -8.55
CA LYS A 91 5.57 12.20 -9.19
C LYS A 91 4.44 12.20 -8.15
N ALA A 92 4.60 11.45 -7.06
CA ALA A 92 3.60 11.35 -6.00
C ALA A 92 3.48 12.63 -5.17
N GLU A 93 4.60 13.26 -4.82
CA GLU A 93 4.62 14.55 -4.09
C GLU A 93 4.02 15.67 -4.94
N PHE A 94 4.37 15.72 -6.23
CA PHE A 94 3.79 16.67 -7.18
C PHE A 94 2.28 16.51 -7.31
N ALA A 95 1.77 15.28 -7.47
CA ALA A 95 0.34 15.01 -7.53
C ALA A 95 -0.39 15.44 -6.25
N ALA A 96 0.19 15.13 -5.08
CA ALA A 96 -0.36 15.52 -3.79
C ALA A 96 -0.46 17.05 -3.62
N ASN A 97 0.61 17.77 -3.95
CA ASN A 97 0.66 19.23 -3.83
C ASN A 97 -0.32 19.90 -4.80
N ILE A 98 -0.32 19.48 -6.07
CA ILE A 98 -1.26 20.01 -7.08
C ILE A 98 -2.70 19.77 -6.67
N SER A 99 -3.02 18.59 -6.15
CA SER A 99 -4.39 18.34 -5.73
C SER A 99 -4.83 19.27 -4.61
N HIS A 100 -3.95 19.57 -3.65
CA HIS A 100 -4.26 20.54 -2.61
C HIS A 100 -4.52 21.93 -3.22
N GLU A 101 -3.64 22.39 -4.11
CA GLU A 101 -3.78 23.69 -4.78
C GLU A 101 -5.03 23.77 -5.67
N LEU A 102 -5.46 22.66 -6.28
CA LEU A 102 -6.68 22.62 -7.08
C LEU A 102 -7.95 22.49 -6.24
N ARG A 103 -7.89 21.79 -5.08
CA ARG A 103 -9.06 21.52 -4.24
C ARG A 103 -9.56 22.79 -3.55
N THR A 104 -8.67 23.69 -3.12
CA THR A 104 -9.05 24.95 -2.46
C THR A 104 -9.95 25.84 -3.32
N PRO A 105 -9.53 26.29 -4.53
CA PRO A 105 -10.39 27.13 -5.38
C PRO A 105 -11.66 26.38 -5.81
N LEU A 106 -11.58 25.06 -5.99
CA LEU A 106 -12.73 24.26 -6.39
C LEU A 106 -13.77 24.11 -5.29
N ASN A 107 -13.33 24.00 -4.03
CA ASN A 107 -14.20 23.99 -2.86
C ASN A 107 -15.03 25.27 -2.77
N LEU A 108 -14.41 26.43 -3.07
CA LEU A 108 -15.12 27.71 -3.12
C LEU A 108 -16.16 27.74 -4.23
N ILE A 109 -15.80 27.30 -5.44
CA ILE A 109 -16.71 27.26 -6.58
C ILE A 109 -17.90 26.34 -6.28
N ILE A 110 -17.65 25.14 -5.77
CA ILE A 110 -18.70 24.18 -5.38
C ILE A 110 -19.57 24.79 -4.29
N GLY A 111 -18.99 25.28 -3.20
CA GLY A 111 -19.74 25.81 -2.06
C GLY A 111 -20.58 27.03 -2.39
N PHE A 112 -20.04 28.02 -3.12
CA PHE A 112 -20.83 29.20 -3.50
C PHE A 112 -21.92 28.86 -4.52
N SER A 113 -21.63 28.02 -5.51
CA SER A 113 -22.65 27.61 -6.48
C SER A 113 -23.74 26.76 -5.83
N GLU A 114 -23.39 25.86 -4.90
CA GLU A 114 -24.34 25.11 -4.08
C GLU A 114 -25.24 26.04 -3.28
N MET A 115 -24.65 26.99 -2.55
CA MET A 115 -25.38 27.99 -1.78
C MET A 115 -26.38 28.78 -2.64
N MET A 116 -25.96 29.17 -3.84
CA MET A 116 -26.80 29.92 -4.78
C MET A 116 -27.99 29.09 -5.29
N ILE A 117 -27.81 27.76 -5.48
CA ILE A 117 -28.86 26.89 -6.04
C ILE A 117 -29.81 26.35 -4.96
N LEU A 118 -29.24 25.89 -3.84
CA LEU A 118 -29.96 25.14 -2.81
C LEU A 118 -30.41 26.03 -1.65
N SER A 119 -29.74 27.16 -1.41
CA SER A 119 -29.99 28.05 -0.27
C SER A 119 -30.15 29.53 -0.68
N PRO A 120 -31.12 29.86 -1.57
CA PRO A 120 -31.34 31.25 -2.02
C PRO A 120 -31.72 32.22 -0.88
N GLN A 121 -32.18 31.70 0.27
CA GLN A 121 -32.50 32.49 1.46
C GLN A 121 -31.28 33.22 2.05
N SER A 122 -30.06 32.73 1.75
CA SER A 122 -28.80 33.38 2.14
C SER A 122 -28.57 34.74 1.48
N TYR A 123 -29.36 35.05 0.45
CA TYR A 123 -29.25 36.24 -0.40
C TYR A 123 -30.53 37.08 -0.28
N ASP A 124 -30.94 37.39 0.96
CA ASP A 124 -32.10 38.24 1.28
C ASP A 124 -33.41 37.79 0.61
N ASN A 125 -33.59 36.47 0.44
CA ASN A 125 -34.72 35.86 -0.28
C ASN A 125 -34.92 36.37 -1.72
N GLN A 126 -33.87 36.86 -2.38
CA GLN A 126 -33.91 37.16 -3.81
C GLN A 126 -33.55 35.91 -4.61
N PRO A 127 -34.53 35.16 -5.17
CA PRO A 127 -34.21 34.01 -5.98
C PRO A 127 -33.44 34.45 -7.23
N LEU A 128 -32.42 33.69 -7.60
CA LEU A 128 -31.72 33.89 -8.87
C LEU A 128 -32.73 33.81 -10.03
N PRO A 129 -32.68 34.75 -11.00
CA PRO A 129 -33.53 34.66 -12.16
C PRO A 129 -33.29 33.32 -12.90
N PRO A 130 -34.32 32.72 -13.52
CA PRO A 130 -34.25 31.35 -14.06
C PRO A 130 -33.07 31.09 -15.01
N ALA A 131 -32.69 32.07 -15.83
CA ALA A 131 -31.54 31.98 -16.74
C ALA A 131 -30.22 31.75 -15.97
N TYR A 132 -29.93 32.60 -14.97
CA TYR A 132 -28.74 32.45 -14.13
C TYR A 132 -28.75 31.17 -13.30
N ARG A 133 -29.94 30.71 -12.87
CA ARG A 133 -30.04 29.46 -12.11
C ARG A 133 -29.56 28.25 -12.92
N GLY A 134 -29.90 28.19 -14.21
CA GLY A 134 -29.43 27.13 -15.11
C GLY A 134 -27.91 27.16 -15.31
N ASP A 135 -27.33 28.35 -15.45
CA ASP A 135 -25.89 28.53 -15.60
C ASP A 135 -25.13 28.15 -14.32
N VAL A 136 -25.60 28.61 -13.15
CA VAL A 136 -24.99 28.27 -11.86
C VAL A 136 -25.11 26.78 -11.57
N GLN A 137 -26.23 26.14 -11.91
CA GLN A 137 -26.38 24.68 -11.81
C GLN A 137 -25.39 23.94 -12.71
N SER A 138 -25.11 24.47 -13.89
CA SER A 138 -24.09 23.93 -14.78
C SER A 138 -22.68 24.11 -14.19
N ILE A 139 -22.38 25.27 -13.59
CA ILE A 139 -21.10 25.51 -12.88
C ILE A 139 -20.93 24.52 -11.73
N TYR A 140 -21.94 24.37 -10.86
CA TYR A 140 -21.88 23.44 -9.72
C TYR A 140 -21.61 22.00 -10.17
N ARG A 141 -22.36 21.52 -11.18
CA ARG A 141 -22.19 20.15 -11.70
C ARG A 141 -20.80 19.92 -12.29
N ASN A 142 -20.28 20.88 -13.07
CA ASN A 142 -18.95 20.78 -13.66
C ASN A 142 -17.84 20.87 -12.59
N ALA A 143 -18.00 21.74 -11.60
CA ALA A 143 -17.05 21.88 -10.50
C ALA A 143 -16.98 20.59 -9.65
N LYS A 144 -18.14 20.02 -9.31
CA LYS A 144 -18.22 18.73 -8.61
C LYS A 144 -17.58 17.60 -9.42
N HIS A 145 -17.80 17.58 -10.74
CA HIS A 145 -17.15 16.62 -11.63
C HIS A 145 -15.62 16.77 -11.62
N LEU A 146 -15.11 18.00 -11.71
CA LEU A 146 -13.67 18.26 -11.65
C LEU A 146 -13.06 17.83 -10.31
N SER A 147 -13.80 17.98 -9.21
CA SER A 147 -13.31 17.55 -7.89
C SER A 147 -13.12 16.05 -7.85
N GLN A 148 -14.10 15.31 -8.37
CA GLN A 148 -13.99 13.86 -8.48
C GLN A 148 -12.82 13.45 -9.38
N LEU A 149 -12.54 14.18 -10.48
CA LEU A 149 -11.37 13.90 -11.33
C LEU A 149 -10.05 14.06 -10.58
N ILE A 150 -9.93 15.12 -9.79
CA ILE A 150 -8.74 15.37 -8.98
C ILE A 150 -8.56 14.26 -7.94
N ASP A 151 -9.65 13.86 -7.29
CA ASP A 151 -9.65 12.78 -6.30
C ASP A 151 -9.26 11.43 -6.95
N ASP A 152 -9.82 11.11 -8.13
CA ASP A 152 -9.48 9.92 -8.91
C ASP A 152 -7.97 9.89 -9.28
N VAL A 153 -7.42 11.01 -9.76
CA VAL A 153 -6.00 11.13 -10.12
C VAL A 153 -5.10 10.97 -8.89
N LEU A 154 -5.51 11.52 -7.76
CA LEU A 154 -4.79 11.36 -6.51
C LEU A 154 -4.79 9.91 -6.01
N ASP A 155 -5.96 9.26 -6.00
CA ASP A 155 -6.09 7.87 -5.60
C ASP A 155 -5.17 7.01 -6.46
N LEU A 156 -5.18 7.21 -7.78
CA LEU A 156 -4.28 6.51 -8.70
C LEU A 156 -2.80 6.78 -8.36
N SER A 157 -2.41 8.04 -8.17
CA SER A 157 -1.02 8.40 -7.84
C SER A 157 -0.56 7.80 -6.50
N GLN A 158 -1.42 7.76 -5.49
CA GLN A 158 -1.09 7.17 -4.19
C GLN A 158 -0.93 5.66 -4.27
N ILE A 159 -1.77 4.99 -5.06
CA ILE A 159 -1.65 3.56 -5.29
C ILE A 159 -0.41 3.25 -6.14
N GLU A 160 -0.18 4.03 -7.20
CA GLU A 160 1.03 3.95 -8.00
C GLU A 160 2.26 4.16 -7.14
N ALA A 161 2.26 4.96 -6.08
CA ALA A 161 3.41 5.15 -5.21
C ALA A 161 3.58 4.08 -4.11
N ALA A 162 2.72 3.05 -4.08
CA ALA A 162 2.60 2.10 -2.97
C ALA A 162 2.37 2.78 -1.59
N ARG A 163 1.86 4.02 -1.60
CA ARG A 163 1.58 4.81 -0.40
C ARG A 163 0.15 4.62 0.09
N MET A 164 -0.75 4.14 -0.76
CA MET A 164 -2.08 3.70 -0.33
C MET A 164 -1.96 2.34 0.34
N GLY A 165 -2.36 2.24 1.61
CA GLY A 165 -2.56 0.94 2.21
C GLY A 165 -3.92 0.84 2.88
N LEU A 166 -4.41 -0.38 2.89
CA LEU A 166 -5.77 -0.74 3.23
C LEU A 166 -5.93 -0.85 4.75
N VAL A 167 -7.07 -0.39 5.25
CA VAL A 167 -7.50 -0.66 6.62
C VAL A 167 -8.45 -1.85 6.56
N LYS A 168 -7.89 -3.06 6.55
CA LYS A 168 -8.69 -4.29 6.49
C LYS A 168 -9.30 -4.59 7.87
N GLU A 169 -10.60 -4.83 7.88
CA GLU A 169 -11.35 -5.24 9.06
C GLU A 169 -12.34 -6.36 8.68
N PRO A 170 -12.67 -7.27 9.62
CA PRO A 170 -13.56 -8.39 9.34
C PRO A 170 -14.99 -7.88 9.18
N ILE A 171 -15.50 -7.88 7.93
CA ILE A 171 -16.83 -7.37 7.58
C ILE A 171 -17.60 -8.38 6.72
N SER A 172 -18.92 -8.40 6.88
CA SER A 172 -19.83 -9.06 5.95
C SER A 172 -19.97 -8.25 4.66
N LEU A 173 -19.60 -8.85 3.51
CA LEU A 173 -19.71 -8.20 2.21
C LEU A 173 -21.16 -7.82 1.85
N ALA A 174 -22.15 -8.53 2.39
CA ALA A 174 -23.57 -8.22 2.24
C ALA A 174 -23.90 -6.80 2.76
N GLN A 175 -23.32 -6.43 3.90
CA GLN A 175 -23.51 -5.10 4.49
C GLN A 175 -22.95 -3.99 3.59
N ILE A 176 -21.77 -4.23 2.99
CA ILE A 176 -21.14 -3.26 2.09
C ILE A 176 -21.98 -3.07 0.81
N ILE A 177 -22.54 -4.17 0.28
CA ILE A 177 -23.44 -4.13 -0.88
C ILE A 177 -24.73 -3.37 -0.56
N GLU A 178 -25.32 -3.60 0.61
CA GLU A 178 -26.52 -2.89 1.06
C GLU A 178 -26.27 -1.37 1.19
N GLU A 179 -25.14 -0.98 1.76
CA GLU A 179 -24.72 0.43 1.87
C GLU A 179 -24.52 1.09 0.50
N ALA A 180 -23.81 0.42 -0.41
CA ALA A 180 -23.57 0.92 -1.75
C ALA A 180 -24.89 1.07 -2.54
N THR A 181 -25.78 0.08 -2.47
CA THR A 181 -27.06 0.10 -3.18
C THR A 181 -28.01 1.15 -2.62
N THR A 182 -28.04 1.34 -1.30
CA THR A 182 -28.78 2.43 -0.64
C THR A 182 -28.28 3.81 -1.11
N THR A 183 -26.97 3.97 -1.26
CA THR A 183 -26.35 5.23 -1.69
C THR A 183 -26.78 5.63 -3.10
N VAL A 184 -26.88 4.67 -4.03
CA VAL A 184 -27.26 4.94 -5.43
C VAL A 184 -28.76 4.84 -5.70
N ALA A 185 -29.57 4.37 -4.75
CA ALA A 185 -30.99 4.09 -4.96
C ALA A 185 -31.79 5.25 -5.57
N GLN A 186 -31.49 6.50 -5.17
CA GLN A 186 -32.16 7.69 -5.70
C GLN A 186 -31.82 7.95 -7.17
N LEU A 187 -30.59 7.65 -7.61
CA LEU A 187 -30.18 7.77 -9.00
C LEU A 187 -31.01 6.83 -9.88
N PHE A 188 -31.16 5.57 -9.47
CA PHE A 188 -31.95 4.57 -10.19
C PHE A 188 -33.43 4.95 -10.26
N LYS A 189 -34.01 5.44 -9.14
CA LYS A 189 -35.38 5.97 -9.13
C LYS A 189 -35.57 7.14 -10.08
N SER A 190 -34.64 8.09 -10.11
CA SER A 190 -34.71 9.26 -11.00
C SER A 190 -34.65 8.92 -12.48
N LYS A 191 -34.01 7.79 -12.82
CA LYS A 191 -33.92 7.25 -14.18
C LYS A 191 -35.00 6.20 -14.51
N HIS A 192 -35.91 5.90 -13.59
CA HIS A 192 -36.91 4.83 -13.73
C HIS A 192 -36.30 3.44 -14.03
N LEU A 193 -35.12 3.15 -13.46
CA LEU A 193 -34.45 1.85 -13.57
C LEU A 193 -34.73 0.98 -12.33
N SER A 194 -34.83 -0.33 -12.53
CA SER A 194 -34.91 -1.29 -11.42
C SER A 194 -33.52 -1.60 -10.83
N LEU A 195 -33.44 -1.74 -9.51
CA LEU A 195 -32.22 -2.13 -8.79
C LEU A 195 -32.54 -3.33 -7.90
N ASN A 196 -32.02 -4.50 -8.27
CA ASN A 196 -32.27 -5.76 -7.57
C ASN A 196 -31.00 -6.23 -6.85
N VAL A 197 -31.13 -6.70 -5.61
CA VAL A 197 -30.02 -7.21 -4.81
C VAL A 197 -30.28 -8.68 -4.48
N GLN A 198 -29.34 -9.54 -4.86
CA GLN A 198 -29.41 -10.99 -4.70
C GLN A 198 -28.18 -11.48 -3.93
N VAL A 199 -28.23 -11.37 -2.61
CA VAL A 199 -27.12 -11.73 -1.72
C VAL A 199 -27.58 -12.82 -0.73
N PRO A 200 -26.94 -14.00 -0.70
CA PRO A 200 -27.24 -15.04 0.27
C PRO A 200 -26.93 -14.60 1.70
N ALA A 201 -27.78 -14.96 2.66
CA ALA A 201 -27.59 -14.62 4.07
C ALA A 201 -26.38 -15.32 4.74
N GLY A 202 -25.81 -16.36 4.10
CA GLY A 202 -24.75 -17.21 4.65
C GLY A 202 -23.33 -16.89 4.19
N LEU A 203 -23.07 -15.70 3.63
CA LEU A 203 -21.72 -15.33 3.19
C LEU A 203 -20.75 -15.19 4.39
N PRO A 204 -19.51 -15.69 4.29
CA PRO A 204 -18.52 -15.52 5.34
C PRO A 204 -18.06 -14.07 5.47
N THR A 205 -17.61 -13.69 6.66
CA THR A 205 -16.92 -12.41 6.89
C THR A 205 -15.54 -12.44 6.26
N ILE A 206 -15.13 -11.34 5.62
CA ILE A 206 -13.84 -11.20 4.95
C ILE A 206 -13.06 -10.00 5.50
N ASP A 207 -11.74 -10.11 5.53
CA ASP A 207 -10.85 -9.02 5.95
C ASP A 207 -10.61 -8.06 4.77
N VAL A 208 -11.40 -6.99 4.73
CA VAL A 208 -11.36 -6.02 3.62
C VAL A 208 -11.46 -4.59 4.14
N ASP A 209 -11.01 -3.65 3.33
CA ASP A 209 -11.21 -2.23 3.59
C ASP A 209 -12.61 -1.84 3.12
N ARG A 210 -13.50 -1.59 4.09
CA ARG A 210 -14.90 -1.25 3.87
C ARG A 210 -15.06 -0.09 2.90
N THR A 211 -14.30 0.99 3.12
CA THR A 211 -14.42 2.24 2.36
C THR A 211 -14.05 1.99 0.91
N ARG A 212 -12.98 1.22 0.67
CA ARG A 212 -12.48 0.94 -0.69
C ARG A 212 -13.34 -0.06 -1.45
N VAL A 213 -13.82 -1.12 -0.81
CA VAL A 213 -14.74 -2.07 -1.47
C VAL A 213 -16.06 -1.37 -1.79
N ARG A 214 -16.57 -0.51 -0.90
CA ARG A 214 -17.76 0.31 -1.19
C ARG A 214 -17.53 1.26 -2.36
N GLN A 215 -16.35 1.87 -2.47
CA GLN A 215 -15.96 2.73 -3.59
C GLN A 215 -16.01 1.97 -4.93
N VAL A 216 -15.47 0.75 -4.97
CA VAL A 216 -15.56 -0.14 -6.16
C VAL A 216 -17.02 -0.38 -6.55
N LEU A 217 -17.86 -0.78 -5.59
CA LEU A 217 -19.29 -1.06 -5.82
C LEU A 217 -20.04 0.17 -6.34
N ILE A 218 -19.86 1.34 -5.71
CA ILE A 218 -20.51 2.59 -6.13
C ILE A 218 -20.07 2.96 -7.56
N ASN A 219 -18.79 2.79 -7.90
CA ASN A 219 -18.31 3.08 -9.24
C ASN A 219 -18.93 2.15 -10.30
N LEU A 220 -19.01 0.84 -10.02
CA LEU A 220 -19.66 -0.12 -10.93
C LEU A 220 -21.15 0.19 -11.10
N LEU A 221 -21.86 0.46 -10.00
CA LEU A 221 -23.28 0.81 -10.01
C LEU A 221 -23.57 2.12 -10.76
N ASN A 222 -22.73 3.13 -10.58
CA ASN A 222 -22.85 4.39 -11.32
C ASN A 222 -22.57 4.21 -12.82
N ASN A 223 -21.61 3.36 -13.19
CA ASN A 223 -21.37 3.03 -14.60
C ASN A 223 -22.57 2.30 -15.20
N ALA A 224 -23.11 1.31 -14.49
CA ALA A 224 -24.31 0.57 -14.89
C ALA A 224 -25.53 1.50 -15.09
N ALA A 225 -25.79 2.39 -14.12
CA ALA A 225 -26.85 3.39 -14.22
C ALA A 225 -26.61 4.41 -15.34
N ARG A 226 -25.34 4.70 -15.67
CA ARG A 226 -24.98 5.66 -16.73
C ARG A 226 -25.27 5.13 -18.12
N PHE A 227 -25.03 3.83 -18.36
CA PHE A 227 -25.13 3.20 -19.68
C PHE A 227 -26.39 2.36 -19.89
N THR A 228 -27.31 2.40 -18.93
CA THR A 228 -28.64 1.77 -19.03
C THR A 228 -29.71 2.84 -19.12
N ASP A 229 -30.48 2.84 -20.20
CA ASP A 229 -31.60 3.75 -20.40
C ASP A 229 -32.95 3.13 -20.01
N GLN A 230 -33.11 1.80 -20.18
CA GLN A 230 -34.30 1.04 -19.85
C GLN A 230 -33.93 -0.31 -19.22
N GLY A 231 -34.77 -0.82 -18.31
CA GLY A 231 -34.56 -2.09 -17.62
C GLY A 231 -34.02 -1.91 -16.20
N GLY A 232 -32.84 -2.44 -15.90
CA GLY A 232 -32.31 -2.38 -14.55
C GLY A 232 -30.92 -2.97 -14.35
N VAL A 233 -30.51 -2.97 -13.08
CA VAL A 233 -29.23 -3.49 -12.62
C VAL A 233 -29.47 -4.49 -11.50
N THR A 234 -28.78 -5.62 -11.58
CA THR A 234 -28.80 -6.67 -10.56
C THR A 234 -27.42 -6.78 -9.93
N VAL A 235 -27.35 -6.68 -8.60
CA VAL A 235 -26.15 -6.96 -7.82
C VAL A 235 -26.30 -8.32 -7.17
N SER A 236 -25.40 -9.25 -7.47
CA SER A 236 -25.38 -10.57 -6.85
C SER A 236 -24.02 -10.83 -6.20
N ALA A 237 -24.01 -11.67 -5.17
CA ALA A 237 -22.79 -12.15 -4.55
C ALA A 237 -22.89 -13.66 -4.31
N GLU A 238 -21.85 -14.39 -4.69
CA GLU A 238 -21.77 -15.84 -4.52
C GLU A 238 -20.41 -16.21 -3.96
N GLN A 239 -20.39 -17.22 -3.08
CA GLN A 239 -19.14 -17.83 -2.65
C GLN A 239 -18.74 -18.89 -3.68
N LYS A 240 -17.53 -18.79 -4.21
CA LYS A 240 -16.93 -19.77 -5.13
C LYS A 240 -15.55 -20.15 -4.62
N ASP A 241 -15.38 -21.43 -4.28
CA ASP A 241 -14.13 -21.98 -3.75
C ASP A 241 -13.61 -21.19 -2.53
N GLU A 242 -12.50 -20.47 -2.68
CA GLU A 242 -11.86 -19.64 -1.64
C GLU A 242 -12.03 -18.11 -1.87
N GLU A 243 -12.90 -17.73 -2.81
CA GLU A 243 -13.22 -16.35 -3.16
C GLU A 243 -14.72 -16.04 -2.98
N ILE A 244 -15.05 -14.78 -2.70
CA ILE A 244 -16.41 -14.25 -2.85
C ILE A 244 -16.44 -13.45 -4.14
N VAL A 245 -17.28 -13.88 -5.09
CA VAL A 245 -17.50 -13.22 -6.37
C VAL A 245 -18.73 -12.34 -6.28
N VAL A 246 -18.57 -11.06 -6.59
CA VAL A 246 -19.65 -10.10 -6.70
C VAL A 246 -19.84 -9.72 -8.16
N ALA A 247 -21.08 -9.78 -8.63
CA ALA A 247 -21.45 -9.40 -9.99
C ALA A 247 -22.40 -8.19 -9.97
N VAL A 248 -22.13 -7.24 -10.87
CA VAL A 248 -23.00 -6.10 -11.16
C VAL A 248 -23.41 -6.20 -12.62
N ALA A 249 -24.63 -6.68 -12.86
CA ALA A 249 -25.18 -6.92 -14.19
C ALA A 249 -26.16 -5.81 -14.58
N ASP A 250 -25.94 -5.17 -15.72
CA ASP A 250 -26.81 -4.15 -16.31
C ASP A 250 -27.44 -4.63 -17.62
N THR A 251 -28.60 -4.05 -17.97
CA THR A 251 -29.30 -4.30 -19.24
C THR A 251 -29.03 -3.19 -20.27
N GLY A 252 -27.85 -2.57 -20.21
CA GLY A 252 -27.48 -1.41 -21.02
C GLY A 252 -27.06 -1.74 -22.46
N ILE A 253 -26.36 -0.79 -23.08
CA ILE A 253 -25.92 -0.88 -24.49
C ILE A 253 -24.90 -2.01 -24.76
N GLY A 254 -24.25 -2.52 -23.71
CA GLY A 254 -23.13 -3.46 -23.84
C GLY A 254 -21.85 -2.83 -24.41
N ILE A 255 -20.76 -3.60 -24.37
CA ILE A 255 -19.41 -3.20 -24.76
C ILE A 255 -18.96 -4.11 -25.92
N PRO A 256 -18.43 -3.56 -27.02
CA PRO A 256 -17.86 -4.35 -28.11
C PRO A 256 -16.71 -5.24 -27.64
N ALA A 257 -16.59 -6.45 -28.21
CA ALA A 257 -15.57 -7.43 -27.83
C ALA A 257 -14.12 -6.90 -27.99
N GLU A 258 -13.89 -6.04 -28.98
CA GLU A 258 -12.60 -5.40 -29.25
C GLU A 258 -12.16 -4.39 -28.17
N ASP A 259 -13.09 -3.96 -27.33
CA ASP A 259 -12.89 -2.96 -26.29
C ASP A 259 -12.91 -3.51 -24.86
N LEU A 260 -13.30 -4.78 -24.67
CA LEU A 260 -13.33 -5.44 -23.36
C LEU A 260 -11.97 -5.43 -22.63
N ASN A 261 -10.87 -5.61 -23.36
CA ASN A 261 -9.53 -5.61 -22.76
C ASN A 261 -9.04 -4.19 -22.39
N LYS A 262 -9.68 -3.16 -22.94
CA LYS A 262 -9.25 -1.77 -22.85
C LYS A 262 -10.04 -0.96 -21.81
N VAL A 263 -11.15 -1.49 -21.30
CA VAL A 263 -12.04 -0.77 -20.36
C VAL A 263 -11.40 -0.46 -19.00
N PHE A 264 -10.34 -1.19 -18.65
CA PHE A 264 -9.57 -0.97 -17.42
C PHE A 264 -8.30 -0.12 -17.64
N GLU A 265 -8.05 0.35 -18.87
CA GLU A 265 -6.95 1.26 -19.16
C GLU A 265 -7.26 2.68 -18.68
N GLU A 266 -6.22 3.39 -18.21
CA GLU A 266 -6.34 4.74 -17.68
C GLU A 266 -6.68 5.76 -18.78
N PHE A 267 -7.51 6.75 -18.44
CA PHE A 267 -7.94 7.83 -19.34
C PHE A 267 -8.67 7.39 -20.61
N ARG A 268 -9.05 6.11 -20.70
CA ARG A 268 -9.70 5.57 -21.90
C ARG A 268 -11.22 5.64 -21.78
N GLN A 269 -11.84 6.24 -22.79
CA GLN A 269 -13.29 6.27 -22.96
C GLN A 269 -13.63 5.69 -24.33
N LEU A 270 -14.60 4.78 -24.36
CA LEU A 270 -15.07 4.18 -25.60
C LEU A 270 -15.98 5.17 -26.33
N ASP A 271 -15.62 5.47 -27.59
CA ASP A 271 -16.27 6.32 -28.60
C ASP A 271 -16.40 7.85 -28.44
N GLY A 272 -16.07 8.55 -29.54
CA GLY A 272 -16.16 9.99 -29.71
C GLY A 272 -17.59 10.55 -29.90
N SER A 273 -18.57 9.70 -30.25
CA SER A 273 -19.98 10.06 -30.40
C SER A 273 -20.72 10.12 -29.06
N ILE A 274 -20.25 9.37 -28.05
CA ILE A 274 -20.74 9.32 -26.67
C ILE A 274 -20.16 10.47 -25.80
N ARG A 275 -19.18 11.24 -26.32
CA ARG A 275 -18.62 12.46 -25.67
C ARG A 275 -19.67 13.53 -25.34
N ARG A 276 -20.80 13.57 -26.05
CA ARG A 276 -21.83 14.61 -25.89
C ARG A 276 -22.89 14.30 -24.82
N ARG A 277 -22.98 13.06 -24.31
CA ARG A 277 -24.05 12.67 -23.35
C ARG A 277 -23.57 12.17 -21.99
N ALA A 278 -22.34 11.67 -21.86
CA ALA A 278 -21.93 10.99 -20.63
C ALA A 278 -20.52 11.42 -20.18
N GLY A 279 -20.46 12.30 -19.17
CA GLY A 279 -19.22 12.66 -18.49
C GLY A 279 -18.68 11.51 -17.64
N GLY A 280 -17.39 11.23 -17.78
CA GLY A 280 -16.63 10.31 -16.96
C GLY A 280 -15.15 10.68 -17.00
N SER A 281 -14.35 10.15 -16.07
CA SER A 281 -12.91 10.38 -16.00
C SER A 281 -12.10 9.42 -16.88
N GLY A 282 -12.65 8.23 -17.14
CA GLY A 282 -11.87 7.09 -17.67
C GLY A 282 -10.93 6.49 -16.63
N LEU A 283 -10.97 6.93 -15.37
CA LEU A 283 -10.09 6.45 -14.29
C LEU A 283 -10.82 5.49 -13.34
N GLY A 284 -12.13 5.61 -13.17
CA GLY A 284 -12.88 4.85 -12.17
C GLY A 284 -12.68 3.33 -12.26
N LEU A 285 -12.73 2.73 -13.46
CA LEU A 285 -12.52 1.29 -13.63
C LEU A 285 -11.05 0.88 -13.39
N ALA A 286 -10.08 1.69 -13.79
CA ALA A 286 -8.66 1.45 -13.51
C ALA A 286 -8.37 1.48 -12.00
N ILE A 287 -8.92 2.47 -11.28
CA ILE A 287 -8.85 2.57 -9.82
C ILE A 287 -9.54 1.36 -9.18
N SER A 288 -10.72 0.98 -9.67
CA SER A 288 -11.46 -0.17 -9.13
C SER A 288 -10.68 -1.46 -9.25
N ARG A 289 -10.07 -1.71 -10.43
CA ARG A 289 -9.15 -2.84 -10.63
C ARG A 289 -8.04 -2.83 -9.61
N ARG A 290 -7.39 -1.68 -9.44
CA ARG A 290 -6.25 -1.58 -8.56
C ARG A 290 -6.61 -1.73 -7.08
N LEU A 291 -7.76 -1.21 -6.65
CA LEU A 291 -8.28 -1.42 -5.30
C LEU A 291 -8.57 -2.90 -5.04
N VAL A 292 -9.19 -3.61 -6.01
CA VAL A 292 -9.44 -5.05 -5.90
C VAL A 292 -8.13 -5.85 -5.86
N GLU A 293 -7.14 -5.50 -6.69
CA GLU A 293 -5.80 -6.12 -6.67
C GLU A 293 -5.09 -5.92 -5.34
N LEU A 294 -5.18 -4.73 -4.71
CA LEU A 294 -4.61 -4.48 -3.38
C LEU A 294 -5.26 -5.35 -2.29
N HIS A 295 -6.49 -5.81 -2.49
CA HIS A 295 -7.15 -6.77 -1.61
C HIS A 295 -6.74 -8.23 -1.90
N GLY A 296 -5.88 -8.48 -2.89
CA GLY A 296 -5.54 -9.83 -3.37
C GLY A 296 -6.61 -10.43 -4.28
N GLY A 297 -7.55 -9.62 -4.77
CA GLY A 297 -8.63 -10.05 -5.63
C GLY A 297 -8.38 -9.82 -7.12
N ARG A 298 -9.41 -10.07 -7.93
CA ARG A 298 -9.41 -9.81 -9.37
C ARG A 298 -10.72 -9.22 -9.85
N ILE A 299 -10.70 -8.39 -10.88
CA ILE A 299 -11.88 -7.79 -11.53
C ILE A 299 -11.88 -8.15 -13.02
N TRP A 300 -13.05 -8.43 -13.59
CA TRP A 300 -13.21 -8.70 -15.02
C TRP A 300 -14.60 -8.29 -15.50
N VAL A 301 -14.82 -8.39 -16.81
CA VAL A 301 -16.08 -7.98 -17.45
C VAL A 301 -16.53 -9.01 -18.47
N GLN A 302 -17.84 -9.20 -18.58
CA GLN A 302 -18.49 -9.89 -19.69
C GLN A 302 -19.55 -8.96 -20.25
N SER A 303 -19.59 -8.78 -21.56
CA SER A 303 -20.56 -7.89 -22.19
C SER A 303 -20.93 -8.37 -23.57
N GLN A 304 -22.17 -8.08 -23.96
CA GLN A 304 -22.64 -8.27 -25.31
C GLN A 304 -23.43 -7.05 -25.75
N VAL A 305 -23.08 -6.51 -26.93
CA VAL A 305 -23.71 -5.31 -27.49
C VAL A 305 -25.23 -5.55 -27.63
N GLY A 306 -26.02 -4.64 -27.04
CA GLY A 306 -27.47 -4.68 -27.01
C GLY A 306 -28.11 -5.60 -25.95
N GLN A 307 -27.31 -6.37 -25.20
CA GLN A 307 -27.81 -7.21 -24.09
C GLN A 307 -27.40 -6.71 -22.70
N GLY A 308 -26.35 -5.88 -22.63
CA GLY A 308 -25.85 -5.27 -21.41
C GLY A 308 -24.48 -5.78 -20.99
N THR A 309 -24.02 -5.33 -19.82
CA THR A 309 -22.69 -5.65 -19.28
C THR A 309 -22.79 -6.23 -17.89
N THR A 310 -21.96 -7.22 -17.59
CA THR A 310 -21.75 -7.73 -16.24
C THR A 310 -20.30 -7.54 -15.83
N PHE A 311 -20.08 -6.68 -14.83
CA PHE A 311 -18.79 -6.55 -14.17
C PHE A 311 -18.73 -7.49 -12.98
N TYR A 312 -17.61 -8.17 -12.82
CA TYR A 312 -17.36 -9.09 -11.72
C TYR A 312 -16.11 -8.67 -10.98
N PHE A 313 -16.13 -8.77 -9.66
CA PHE A 313 -14.90 -8.77 -8.86
C PHE A 313 -14.93 -9.89 -7.82
N ALA A 314 -13.78 -10.48 -7.56
CA ALA A 314 -13.58 -11.54 -6.59
C ALA A 314 -12.65 -11.05 -5.47
N LEU A 315 -13.01 -11.36 -4.23
CA LEU A 315 -12.20 -11.08 -3.04
C LEU A 315 -11.92 -12.39 -2.28
N PRO A 316 -10.67 -12.70 -1.91
CA PRO A 316 -10.35 -13.92 -1.17
C PRO A 316 -10.90 -13.86 0.26
N PHE A 317 -11.47 -14.97 0.75
CA PHE A 317 -11.96 -15.08 2.15
C PHE A 317 -11.11 -16.00 3.05
N ARG A 318 -10.18 -16.77 2.47
CA ARG A 318 -9.16 -17.52 3.21
C ARG A 318 -7.78 -16.93 2.97
N HIS A 319 -6.98 -16.91 4.02
CA HIS A 319 -5.54 -16.76 3.90
C HIS A 319 -4.97 -17.98 3.18
N GLU A 320 -4.95 -17.97 1.85
CA GLU A 320 -3.74 -18.44 1.21
C GLU A 320 -2.66 -17.41 1.53
N THR A 321 -1.61 -17.90 2.19
CA THR A 321 -0.32 -17.22 2.20
C THR A 321 0.26 -17.35 0.80
N THR A 322 -0.41 -16.80 -0.20
CA THR A 322 0.22 -16.51 -1.47
C THR A 322 1.00 -15.25 -1.16
N ALA A 323 2.27 -15.44 -0.76
CA ALA A 323 3.26 -14.40 -0.84
C ALA A 323 3.14 -13.82 -2.25
N LEU A 324 2.47 -12.67 -2.36
CA LEU A 324 2.67 -11.78 -3.48
C LEU A 324 4.18 -11.56 -3.46
N HIS A 325 4.87 -12.27 -4.36
CA HIS A 325 6.22 -11.93 -4.75
C HIS A 325 6.11 -10.56 -5.42
N VAL A 326 5.95 -9.52 -4.60
CA VAL A 326 6.48 -8.22 -4.92
C VAL A 326 7.97 -8.50 -5.03
N GLY A 327 8.53 -8.34 -6.23
CA GLY A 327 9.95 -8.44 -6.49
C GLY A 327 10.71 -7.48 -5.59
N HIS A 328 10.97 -7.94 -4.37
CA HIS A 328 11.81 -7.33 -3.39
C HIS A 328 13.09 -8.14 -3.43
N ASP A 329 13.95 -7.79 -4.39
CA ASP A 329 15.38 -8.08 -4.34
C ASP A 329 15.93 -7.37 -3.08
N TRP A 330 15.79 -8.03 -1.94
CA TRP A 330 16.75 -7.95 -0.86
C TRP A 330 17.26 -9.37 -0.68
N GLU A 331 18.33 -9.72 -1.38
CA GLU A 331 19.12 -10.88 -1.01
C GLU A 331 19.83 -10.56 0.31
N LEU A 332 19.20 -10.85 1.45
CA LEU A 332 19.97 -11.19 2.63
C LEU A 332 20.68 -12.51 2.32
N ALA A 333 22.00 -12.49 2.47
CA ALA A 333 22.87 -13.62 2.23
C ALA A 333 22.34 -14.91 2.88
N PRO A 334 22.49 -16.07 2.22
CA PRO A 334 21.89 -17.31 2.66
C PRO A 334 22.58 -17.81 3.93
N HIS A 335 21.92 -17.66 5.08
CA HIS A 335 22.18 -18.54 6.20
C HIS A 335 21.56 -19.91 5.86
N VAL A 336 22.44 -20.81 5.41
CA VAL A 336 22.18 -22.24 5.29
C VAL A 336 21.74 -22.77 6.66
N GLY A 337 20.48 -23.18 6.78
CA GLY A 337 20.00 -23.81 8.01
C GLY A 337 18.47 -23.90 8.15
N THR A 338 17.83 -24.72 7.32
CA THR A 338 16.49 -25.33 7.49
C THR A 338 15.23 -24.44 7.64
N PRO A 339 14.13 -24.77 6.96
CA PRO A 339 12.89 -24.01 6.99
C PRO A 339 12.11 -24.30 8.28
N LEU A 340 11.96 -23.31 9.15
CA LEU A 340 10.89 -23.29 10.15
C LEU A 340 9.81 -22.33 9.64
N VAL A 341 8.81 -22.91 8.97
CA VAL A 341 7.54 -22.28 8.59
C VAL A 341 6.70 -22.06 9.86
N GLN A 342 7.16 -21.17 10.73
CA GLN A 342 6.38 -20.68 11.86
C GLN A 342 6.69 -19.20 12.00
N ARG A 343 5.72 -18.34 11.63
CA ARG A 343 5.83 -16.88 11.76
C ARG A 343 6.24 -16.55 13.18
N GLN A 344 7.44 -15.99 13.35
CA GLN A 344 7.97 -15.68 14.66
C GLN A 344 7.12 -14.58 15.31
N SER A 345 6.84 -14.70 16.61
CA SER A 345 5.94 -13.78 17.30
C SER A 345 6.66 -12.47 17.60
N LEU A 346 6.02 -11.35 17.28
CA LEU A 346 6.54 -10.01 17.55
C LEU A 346 5.54 -9.28 18.44
N PHE A 347 5.99 -8.85 19.62
CA PHE A 347 5.12 -8.19 20.59
C PHE A 347 5.14 -6.69 20.34
N VAL A 348 3.99 -6.08 20.08
CA VAL A 348 3.88 -4.62 19.91
C VAL A 348 3.24 -4.05 21.15
N VAL A 349 4.03 -3.33 21.94
CA VAL A 349 3.56 -2.60 23.11
C VAL A 349 2.89 -1.31 22.65
N THR A 350 1.57 -1.26 22.77
CA THR A 350 0.78 -0.09 22.41
C THR A 350 -0.54 -0.07 23.16
N ASN A 351 -1.00 1.14 23.51
CA ASN A 351 -2.33 1.40 24.03
C ASN A 351 -3.37 1.68 22.92
N GLU A 352 -2.94 1.72 21.66
CA GLU A 352 -3.78 2.07 20.52
C GLU A 352 -3.97 0.90 19.55
N ALA A 353 -5.24 0.50 19.34
CA ALA A 353 -5.57 -0.58 18.41
C ALA A 353 -5.12 -0.28 16.96
N ARG A 354 -5.12 1.01 16.56
CA ARG A 354 -4.65 1.43 15.23
C ARG A 354 -3.14 1.23 15.07
N THR A 355 -2.35 1.56 16.07
CA THR A 355 -0.91 1.30 16.09
C THR A 355 -0.60 -0.17 15.91
N ALA A 356 -1.29 -1.03 16.65
CA ALA A 356 -1.17 -2.47 16.48
C ALA A 356 -1.54 -2.92 15.06
N SER A 357 -2.61 -2.37 14.49
CA SER A 357 -3.02 -2.64 13.11
C SER A 357 -2.00 -2.15 12.08
N LEU A 358 -1.29 -1.05 12.33
CA LEU A 358 -0.22 -0.55 11.47
C LEU A 358 0.98 -1.48 11.46
N PHE A 359 1.44 -1.93 12.62
CA PHE A 359 2.52 -2.92 12.68
C PHE A 359 2.10 -4.23 12.02
N ARG A 360 0.86 -4.69 12.19
CA ARG A 360 0.32 -5.83 11.42
C ARG A 360 0.31 -5.59 9.91
N ARG A 361 0.02 -4.36 9.47
CA ARG A 361 -0.04 -3.96 8.07
C ARG A 361 1.32 -3.94 7.39
N TYR A 362 2.38 -3.57 8.11
CA TYR A 362 3.73 -3.42 7.55
C TYR A 362 4.69 -4.57 7.92
N LEU A 363 4.31 -5.47 8.84
CA LEU A 363 5.09 -6.63 9.28
C LEU A 363 4.27 -7.93 9.14
N ASP A 364 3.72 -8.17 7.96
CA ASP A 364 2.87 -9.33 7.63
C ASP A 364 3.62 -10.68 7.66
N ASP A 365 4.95 -10.64 7.56
CA ASP A 365 5.83 -11.80 7.76
C ASP A 365 5.92 -12.27 9.22
N TYR A 366 5.53 -11.43 10.18
CA TYR A 366 5.60 -11.71 11.62
C TYR A 366 4.21 -11.90 12.23
N LYS A 367 4.12 -12.74 13.27
CA LYS A 367 2.89 -12.84 14.08
C LYS A 367 2.87 -11.68 15.08
N VAL A 368 2.28 -10.55 14.69
CA VAL A 368 2.19 -9.35 15.52
C VAL A 368 1.12 -9.50 16.62
N VAL A 369 1.57 -9.58 17.86
CA VAL A 369 0.73 -9.69 19.07
C VAL A 369 0.74 -8.34 19.81
N PRO A 370 -0.40 -7.62 19.87
CA PRO A 370 -0.49 -6.40 20.65
C PRO A 370 -0.44 -6.71 22.15
N VAL A 371 0.30 -5.90 22.89
CA VAL A 371 0.42 -5.98 24.34
C VAL A 371 0.21 -4.58 24.93
N ALA A 372 -0.58 -4.48 26.00
CA ALA A 372 -0.98 -3.18 26.53
C ALA A 372 0.15 -2.45 27.27
N THR A 373 1.05 -3.20 27.90
CA THR A 373 2.13 -2.65 28.71
C THR A 373 3.45 -3.39 28.48
N MET A 374 4.56 -2.67 28.70
CA MET A 374 5.88 -3.26 28.58
C MET A 374 6.15 -4.36 29.63
N SER A 375 5.63 -4.18 30.85
CA SER A 375 5.74 -5.21 31.91
C SER A 375 5.04 -6.52 31.53
N GLU A 376 3.88 -6.43 30.86
CA GLU A 376 3.19 -7.60 30.35
C GLU A 376 3.95 -8.25 29.19
N ALA A 377 4.53 -7.45 28.30
CA ALA A 377 5.31 -7.95 27.16
C ALA A 377 6.56 -8.70 27.62
N LEU A 378 7.29 -8.16 28.61
CA LEU A 378 8.46 -8.81 29.19
C LEU A 378 8.10 -10.11 29.90
N ARG A 379 7.03 -10.14 30.71
CA ARG A 379 6.57 -11.36 31.39
C ARG A 379 6.17 -12.44 30.39
N ARG A 380 5.40 -12.08 29.36
CA ARG A 380 4.97 -13.03 28.33
C ARG A 380 6.11 -13.49 27.43
N ALA A 381 7.15 -12.67 27.24
CA ALA A 381 8.34 -13.05 26.49
C ALA A 381 9.21 -14.09 27.22
N GLU A 382 9.04 -14.28 28.53
CA GLU A 382 9.65 -15.40 29.27
C GLU A 382 8.88 -16.72 29.07
N GLU A 383 7.58 -16.65 28.81
CA GLU A 383 6.69 -17.81 28.65
C GLU A 383 6.48 -18.22 27.18
N GLU A 384 6.58 -17.26 26.25
CA GLU A 384 6.36 -17.44 24.81
C GLU A 384 7.66 -17.18 24.02
N GLN A 385 7.87 -17.90 22.92
CA GLN A 385 8.97 -17.61 21.98
C GLN A 385 8.64 -16.34 21.17
N VAL A 386 9.30 -15.24 21.53
CA VAL A 386 9.15 -13.92 20.91
C VAL A 386 10.45 -13.52 20.22
N TYR A 387 10.34 -13.07 18.98
CA TYR A 387 11.48 -12.62 18.17
C TYR A 387 11.98 -11.23 18.60
N ALA A 388 11.06 -10.30 18.81
CA ALA A 388 11.36 -8.94 19.23
C ALA A 388 10.15 -8.31 19.92
N ILE A 389 10.42 -7.35 20.80
CA ILE A 389 9.42 -6.48 21.42
C ILE A 389 9.53 -5.10 20.79
N VAL A 390 8.48 -4.63 20.12
CA VAL A 390 8.39 -3.27 19.58
C VAL A 390 7.66 -2.39 20.60
N ASN A 391 8.36 -1.43 21.18
CA ASN A 391 7.78 -0.39 21.99
C ASN A 391 7.29 0.76 21.10
N ALA A 392 5.97 0.84 20.89
CA ALA A 392 5.34 1.89 20.09
C ALA A 392 4.60 2.92 20.95
N LEU A 393 4.93 3.03 22.25
CA LEU A 393 4.35 4.02 23.14
C LEU A 393 4.92 5.42 22.86
N PRO A 394 4.16 6.51 23.13
CA PRO A 394 4.67 7.87 22.98
C PRO A 394 5.88 8.15 23.87
N VAL A 395 6.84 8.93 23.38
CA VAL A 395 8.02 9.36 24.15
C VAL A 395 7.56 10.14 25.39
N GLY A 396 8.01 9.71 26.57
CA GLY A 396 7.64 10.33 27.85
C GLY A 396 6.35 9.82 28.49
N SER A 397 5.66 8.85 27.88
CA SER A 397 4.51 8.17 28.50
C SER A 397 4.92 7.27 29.67
N LEU A 398 3.99 7.02 30.60
CA LEU A 398 4.14 6.10 31.74
C LEU A 398 4.23 4.66 31.21
N GLY A 399 5.42 4.24 30.78
CA GLY A 399 5.66 2.97 30.07
C GLY A 399 6.68 3.07 28.93
N TRP A 400 7.08 4.28 28.52
CA TRP A 400 8.24 4.48 27.66
C TRP A 400 9.51 4.05 28.40
N ILE A 401 10.17 3.00 27.91
CA ILE A 401 11.49 2.59 28.42
C ILE A 401 12.56 3.25 27.54
N ASP A 402 13.36 4.12 28.14
CA ASP A 402 14.59 4.63 27.51
C ASP A 402 15.47 3.40 27.17
N PRO A 403 15.97 3.27 25.92
CA PRO A 403 16.89 2.19 25.53
C PRO A 403 18.05 1.96 26.50
N LYS A 404 18.46 2.99 27.25
CA LYS A 404 19.49 2.93 28.31
C LYS A 404 19.05 2.17 29.57
N ASN A 405 17.76 2.11 29.87
CA ASN A 405 17.19 1.49 31.06
C ASN A 405 16.80 0.01 30.86
N VAL A 406 16.88 -0.52 29.64
CA VAL A 406 16.57 -1.93 29.32
C VAL A 406 17.62 -2.91 29.85
N GLN A 407 18.83 -2.44 30.16
CA GLN A 407 19.95 -3.26 30.66
C GLN A 407 19.66 -3.99 31.98
N ASP A 408 18.64 -3.57 32.75
CA ASP A 408 18.32 -4.15 34.06
C ASP A 408 17.26 -5.29 33.99
N SER A 409 16.79 -5.62 32.78
CA SER A 409 15.75 -6.63 32.54
C SER A 409 16.39 -7.97 32.15
N ARG A 410 16.10 -9.06 32.88
CA ARG A 410 16.58 -10.44 32.59
C ARG A 410 16.04 -11.06 31.30
N CYS A 411 15.45 -10.25 30.42
CA CYS A 411 14.77 -10.68 29.20
C CYS A 411 15.77 -10.64 28.03
N ASN A 412 16.03 -11.79 27.39
CA ASN A 412 17.03 -11.90 26.32
C ASN A 412 16.49 -11.55 24.91
N VAL A 413 15.35 -10.84 24.86
CA VAL A 413 14.64 -10.53 23.62
C VAL A 413 14.99 -9.10 23.16
N PRO A 414 15.35 -8.89 21.88
CA PRO A 414 15.60 -7.55 21.31
C PRO A 414 14.40 -6.62 21.49
N VAL A 415 14.66 -5.36 21.86
CA VAL A 415 13.63 -4.32 22.00
C VAL A 415 13.85 -3.22 20.96
N ILE A 416 12.81 -2.92 20.19
CA ILE A 416 12.80 -1.87 19.17
C ILE A 416 11.90 -0.74 19.67
N ALA A 417 12.46 0.42 19.94
CA ALA A 417 11.70 1.60 20.33
C ALA A 417 11.34 2.42 19.08
N VAL A 418 10.04 2.60 18.83
CA VAL A 418 9.53 3.38 17.70
C VAL A 418 8.66 4.50 18.26
N ALA A 419 9.17 5.73 18.19
CA ALA A 419 8.38 6.93 18.46
C ALA A 419 7.66 7.33 17.17
N MET A 420 6.34 7.24 17.16
CA MET A 420 5.52 7.67 16.01
C MET A 420 4.82 8.99 16.32
N ARG A 421 4.94 9.96 15.40
CA ARG A 421 4.01 11.08 15.23
C ARG A 421 3.05 10.80 14.08
N GLY A 422 1.89 11.44 14.07
CA GLY A 422 0.84 11.13 13.10
C GLY A 422 -0.17 10.09 13.59
N HIS A 423 -0.23 9.83 14.90
CA HIS A 423 -1.50 9.45 15.48
C HIS A 423 -2.45 10.63 15.30
N GLY A 424 -3.33 10.51 14.30
CA GLY A 424 -4.65 11.10 14.33
C GLY A 424 -5.31 10.68 15.63
N PHE A 425 -5.01 11.45 16.67
CA PHE A 425 -5.93 11.92 17.68
C PHE A 425 -6.98 10.85 18.05
N GLY A 426 -6.58 9.90 18.91
CA GLY A 426 -7.43 8.82 19.39
C GLY A 426 -8.70 9.33 20.10
N PRO A 427 -9.82 8.56 20.05
CA PRO A 427 -11.16 9.00 20.45
C PRO A 427 -11.38 9.22 21.95
N LYS A 428 -10.33 9.28 22.78
CA LYS A 428 -10.48 9.43 24.25
C LYS A 428 -9.82 10.64 24.88
N ASP A 429 -9.02 11.42 24.14
CA ASP A 429 -8.33 12.62 24.69
C ASP A 429 -8.35 13.83 23.72
N LEU A 430 -9.49 14.06 23.06
CA LEU A 430 -9.64 15.20 22.15
C LEU A 430 -10.92 15.99 22.34
N ALA A 431 -10.71 17.29 22.41
CA ALA A 431 -11.65 18.32 21.99
C ALA A 431 -12.15 18.13 20.54
N VAL A 432 -11.43 17.42 19.65
CA VAL A 432 -11.92 17.16 18.28
C VAL A 432 -13.11 16.20 18.28
N VAL A 433 -14.27 16.72 17.89
CA VAL A 433 -15.55 16.03 17.92
C VAL A 433 -16.01 15.54 16.56
N SER A 434 -15.52 16.14 15.46
CA SER A 434 -15.87 15.74 14.10
C SER A 434 -14.84 16.20 13.06
N TYR A 435 -14.92 15.64 11.86
CA TYR A 435 -14.08 15.98 10.70
C TYR A 435 -14.97 16.30 9.50
N LEU A 436 -14.61 17.35 8.75
CA LEU A 436 -15.19 17.76 7.48
C LEU A 436 -14.13 17.63 6.39
N THR A 437 -14.41 16.83 5.37
CA THR A 437 -13.51 16.67 4.22
C THR A 437 -13.81 17.73 3.17
N LYS A 438 -12.79 18.44 2.68
CA LYS A 438 -12.92 19.35 1.54
C LYS A 438 -13.20 18.49 0.26
N PRO A 439 -14.16 18.85 -0.62
CA PRO A 439 -14.99 20.05 -0.55
C PRO A 439 -16.09 19.95 0.52
N VAL A 440 -16.21 21.00 1.34
CA VAL A 440 -17.15 21.05 2.46
C VAL A 440 -18.51 21.48 1.95
N LEU A 441 -19.49 20.59 2.04
CA LEU A 441 -20.87 20.84 1.62
C LEU A 441 -21.70 21.40 2.77
N GLN A 442 -22.74 22.18 2.43
CA GLN A 442 -23.59 22.82 3.43
C GLN A 442 -24.25 21.81 4.39
N GLU A 443 -24.75 20.69 3.85
CA GLU A 443 -25.42 19.65 4.64
C GLU A 443 -24.51 19.06 5.72
N GLN A 444 -23.20 18.97 5.45
CA GLN A 444 -22.22 18.44 6.38
C GLN A 444 -22.01 19.41 7.54
N VAL A 445 -21.87 20.71 7.24
CA VAL A 445 -21.75 21.76 8.26
C VAL A 445 -23.00 21.80 9.15
N VAL A 446 -24.19 21.78 8.55
CA VAL A 446 -25.47 21.80 9.28
C VAL A 446 -25.59 20.59 10.20
N SER A 447 -25.31 19.39 9.68
CA SER A 447 -25.36 18.14 10.44
C SER A 447 -24.41 18.15 11.63
N VAL A 448 -23.15 18.57 11.41
CA VAL A 448 -22.15 18.66 12.48
C VAL A 448 -22.58 19.68 13.54
N LEU A 449 -23.00 20.88 13.15
CA LEU A 449 -23.40 21.92 14.11
C LEU A 449 -24.61 21.51 14.95
N HIS A 450 -25.61 20.85 14.36
CA HIS A 450 -26.74 20.30 15.11
C HIS A 450 -26.32 19.22 16.11
N GLY A 451 -25.29 18.45 15.78
CA GLY A 451 -24.71 17.43 16.67
C GLY A 451 -23.96 17.99 17.88
N LEU A 452 -23.56 19.27 17.87
CA LEU A 452 -22.77 19.87 18.95
C LEU A 452 -23.60 20.39 20.15
N GLY A 453 -24.93 20.47 20.04
CA GLY A 453 -25.81 20.95 21.12
C GLY A 453 -25.95 22.48 21.18
N ASP A 454 -25.95 23.07 22.39
CA ASP A 454 -26.13 24.53 22.61
C ASP A 454 -24.85 25.31 22.29
N VAL A 455 -24.49 25.35 21.01
CA VAL A 455 -23.40 26.18 20.49
C VAL A 455 -23.97 27.52 20.02
N ARG A 456 -23.47 28.62 20.56
CA ARG A 456 -23.86 29.98 20.14
C ARG A 456 -22.71 30.76 19.55
N HIS A 457 -21.50 30.61 20.08
CA HIS A 457 -20.30 31.29 19.60
C HIS A 457 -19.36 30.31 18.90
N LEU A 458 -19.30 30.38 17.57
CA LEU A 458 -18.38 29.60 16.75
C LEU A 458 -17.15 30.43 16.37
N LEU A 459 -15.96 29.85 16.47
CA LEU A 459 -14.75 30.37 15.87
C LEU A 459 -14.42 29.56 14.61
N ILE A 460 -14.30 30.21 13.46
CA ILE A 460 -13.87 29.58 12.21
C ILE A 460 -12.45 30.04 11.91
N VAL A 461 -11.56 29.09 11.66
CA VAL A 461 -10.12 29.31 11.44
C VAL A 461 -9.71 28.64 10.14
N ASP A 462 -9.33 29.44 9.16
CA ASP A 462 -8.79 29.02 7.86
C ASP A 462 -8.04 30.22 7.26
N ASP A 463 -6.87 30.01 6.65
CA ASP A 463 -6.07 31.10 6.08
C ASP A 463 -6.67 31.69 4.80
N ASP A 464 -7.57 30.95 4.14
CA ASP A 464 -8.31 31.42 3.00
C ASP A 464 -9.57 32.20 3.42
N HIS A 465 -9.55 33.51 3.16
CA HIS A 465 -10.64 34.44 3.52
C HIS A 465 -11.99 34.04 2.91
N ASP A 466 -11.99 33.48 1.70
CA ASP A 466 -13.19 33.06 1.00
C ASP A 466 -13.79 31.79 1.62
N THR A 467 -12.96 30.88 2.11
CA THR A 467 -13.35 29.65 2.82
C THR A 467 -13.96 30.01 4.16
N VAL A 468 -13.32 30.91 4.94
CA VAL A 468 -13.92 31.47 6.16
C VAL A 468 -15.27 32.12 5.87
N ARG A 469 -15.39 32.87 4.76
CA ARG A 469 -16.65 33.51 4.35
C ARG A 469 -17.73 32.48 4.01
N LEU A 470 -17.38 31.42 3.27
CA LEU A 470 -18.28 30.34 2.88
C LEU A 470 -18.80 29.59 4.11
N LEU A 471 -17.90 29.10 4.97
CA LEU A 471 -18.24 28.38 6.21
C LEU A 471 -19.07 29.27 7.16
N SER A 472 -18.75 30.56 7.25
CA SER A 472 -19.54 31.52 8.03
C SER A 472 -20.99 31.62 7.53
N ARG A 473 -21.19 31.57 6.20
CA ARG A 473 -22.54 31.59 5.62
C ARG A 473 -23.28 30.27 5.87
N MET A 474 -22.61 29.14 5.68
CA MET A 474 -23.18 27.82 5.97
C MET A 474 -23.61 27.69 7.43
N ALA A 475 -22.78 28.17 8.37
CA ALA A 475 -23.11 28.18 9.80
C ALA A 475 -24.33 29.05 10.11
N ARG A 476 -24.45 30.25 9.51
CA ARG A 476 -25.62 31.12 9.70
C ARG A 476 -26.91 30.52 9.15
N LEU A 477 -26.82 29.72 8.10
CA LEU A 477 -27.97 29.00 7.54
C LEU A 477 -28.41 27.83 8.43
N ALA A 478 -27.48 27.19 9.14
CA ALA A 478 -27.81 26.15 10.10
C ALA A 478 -28.68 26.70 11.25
N GLY A 479 -28.53 27.98 11.60
CA GLY A 479 -29.42 28.62 12.56
C GLY A 479 -29.03 30.06 12.92
N PRO A 480 -30.01 30.92 13.22
CA PRO A 480 -29.77 32.32 13.58
C PRO A 480 -29.01 32.50 14.91
N GLN A 481 -28.95 31.47 15.75
CA GLN A 481 -28.27 31.49 17.04
C GLN A 481 -26.73 31.52 16.92
N TYR A 482 -26.18 31.12 15.76
CA TYR A 482 -24.73 30.99 15.59
C TYR A 482 -24.08 32.36 15.31
N ARG A 483 -23.44 32.92 16.33
CA ARG A 483 -22.52 34.05 16.22
C ARG A 483 -21.14 33.54 15.82
N VAL A 484 -20.70 33.93 14.63
CA VAL A 484 -19.42 33.49 14.06
C VAL A 484 -18.33 34.54 14.25
N SER A 485 -17.23 34.15 14.89
CA SER A 485 -15.93 34.83 14.89
C SER A 485 -14.99 34.18 13.87
N LYS A 486 -14.04 34.96 13.35
CA LYS A 486 -13.17 34.57 12.23
C LYS A 486 -11.72 34.78 12.62
N ALA A 487 -10.88 33.80 12.33
CA ALA A 487 -9.43 33.92 12.36
C ALA A 487 -8.83 33.39 11.04
N PHE A 488 -7.70 33.95 10.65
CA PHE A 488 -7.03 33.66 9.37
C PHE A 488 -5.63 33.03 9.54
N ASP A 489 -5.27 32.70 10.78
CA ASP A 489 -4.09 31.91 11.10
C ASP A 489 -4.22 31.31 12.51
N GLY A 490 -3.37 30.33 12.83
CA GLY A 490 -3.40 29.67 14.13
C GLY A 490 -3.00 30.57 15.31
N ALA A 491 -2.18 31.60 15.10
CA ALA A 491 -1.76 32.50 16.17
C ALA A 491 -2.91 33.42 16.60
N GLN A 492 -3.60 34.02 15.62
CA GLN A 492 -4.81 34.81 15.80
C GLN A 492 -5.91 33.98 16.45
N ALA A 493 -6.10 32.72 16.01
CA ALA A 493 -7.09 31.82 16.60
C ALA A 493 -6.84 31.61 18.11
N LEU A 494 -5.59 31.30 18.49
CA LEU A 494 -5.22 31.13 19.89
C LEU A 494 -5.42 32.42 20.69
N GLU A 495 -4.98 33.55 20.17
CA GLU A 495 -5.16 34.85 20.82
C GLU A 495 -6.65 35.16 21.08
N MET A 496 -7.50 34.90 20.09
CA MET A 496 -8.95 35.07 20.20
C MET A 496 -9.56 34.12 21.23
N MET A 497 -9.17 32.85 21.24
CA MET A 497 -9.65 31.86 22.20
C MET A 497 -9.26 32.21 23.64
N TYR A 498 -8.04 32.72 23.87
CA TYR A 498 -7.61 33.18 25.19
C TYR A 498 -8.33 34.44 25.65
N LYS A 499 -8.64 35.37 24.73
CA LYS A 499 -9.40 36.59 25.04
C LYS A 499 -10.88 36.30 25.32
N ARG A 500 -11.49 35.42 24.53
CA ARG A 500 -12.90 35.04 24.64
C ARG A 500 -13.08 33.60 24.15
N LYS A 501 -13.43 32.71 25.07
CA LYS A 501 -13.66 31.30 24.75
C LYS A 501 -14.89 31.16 23.82
N PRO A 502 -14.72 30.59 22.61
CA PRO A 502 -15.85 30.13 21.81
C PRO A 502 -16.46 28.86 22.39
N ASP A 503 -17.70 28.56 22.01
CA ASP A 503 -18.39 27.31 22.36
C ASP A 503 -17.95 26.15 21.45
N ALA A 504 -17.46 26.45 20.24
CA ALA A 504 -16.87 25.47 19.32
C ALA A 504 -15.92 26.14 18.31
N VAL A 505 -14.98 25.38 17.77
CA VAL A 505 -14.03 25.82 16.74
C VAL A 505 -14.18 24.97 15.48
N ILE A 506 -14.23 25.58 14.30
CA ILE A 506 -14.00 24.92 13.01
C ILE A 506 -12.59 25.30 12.56
N LEU A 507 -11.70 24.32 12.37
CA LEU A 507 -10.26 24.53 12.22
C LEU A 507 -9.71 23.81 10.99
N ASP A 508 -9.07 24.55 10.08
CA ASP A 508 -8.19 23.96 9.06
C ASP A 508 -6.87 23.49 9.68
N LEU A 509 -6.34 22.36 9.21
CA LEU A 509 -5.08 21.82 9.69
C LEU A 509 -3.87 22.41 8.97
N LEU A 510 -4.02 22.72 7.68
CA LEU A 510 -2.91 23.12 6.82
C LEU A 510 -2.96 24.63 6.57
N MET A 511 -2.33 25.38 7.47
CA MET A 511 -2.22 26.84 7.38
C MET A 511 -0.75 27.28 7.50
N PRO A 512 -0.33 28.38 6.86
CA PRO A 512 1.02 28.92 6.99
C PRO A 512 1.29 29.45 8.40
N GLY A 513 2.55 29.35 8.84
CA GLY A 513 2.99 29.81 10.15
C GLY A 513 2.59 28.85 11.27
N VAL A 514 1.57 29.21 12.06
CA VAL A 514 1.04 28.33 13.10
C VAL A 514 -0.07 27.49 12.49
N ASP A 515 0.24 26.22 12.22
CA ASP A 515 -0.70 25.27 11.63
C ASP A 515 -1.77 24.79 12.64
N GLY A 516 -2.82 24.15 12.14
CA GLY A 516 -3.92 23.67 12.97
C GLY A 516 -3.50 22.56 13.94
N TYR A 517 -2.48 21.76 13.60
CA TYR A 517 -1.91 20.77 14.51
C TYR A 517 -1.31 21.43 15.76
N THR A 518 -0.53 22.49 15.56
CA THR A 518 0.06 23.28 16.65
C THR A 518 -1.03 23.96 17.50
N VAL A 519 -2.11 24.43 16.88
CA VAL A 519 -3.28 24.98 17.61
C VAL A 519 -3.89 23.91 18.52
N LEU A 520 -4.15 22.71 18.00
CA LEU A 520 -4.72 21.60 18.77
C LEU A 520 -3.81 21.20 19.95
N GLU A 521 -2.50 21.11 19.73
CA GLU A 521 -1.52 20.80 20.78
C GLU A 521 -1.52 21.85 21.90
N ARG A 522 -1.59 23.15 21.54
CA ARG A 522 -1.66 24.24 22.51
C ARG A 522 -3.00 24.29 23.25
N MET A 523 -4.11 23.98 22.58
CA MET A 523 -5.42 23.87 23.23
C MET A 523 -5.41 22.77 24.30
N ARG A 524 -4.81 21.61 24.00
CA ARG A 524 -4.66 20.48 24.93
C ARG A 524 -3.83 20.82 26.16
N SER A 525 -2.72 21.51 25.95
CA SER A 525 -1.80 21.90 27.03
C SER A 525 -2.39 23.00 27.93
N SER A 526 -3.51 23.60 27.54
CA SER A 526 -4.17 24.69 28.26
C SER A 526 -5.43 24.20 28.97
N SER A 527 -5.44 24.29 30.30
CA SER A 527 -6.64 24.02 31.12
C SER A 527 -7.83 24.89 30.76
N GLN A 528 -7.60 26.03 30.09
CA GLN A 528 -8.65 26.94 29.66
C GLN A 528 -9.29 26.52 28.33
N LEU A 529 -8.54 25.87 27.43
CA LEU A 529 -8.97 25.64 26.05
C LEU A 529 -9.27 24.17 25.73
N ARG A 530 -8.77 23.23 26.55
CA ARG A 530 -8.86 21.78 26.31
C ARG A 530 -10.27 21.21 26.17
N ASP A 531 -11.28 21.89 26.74
CA ASP A 531 -12.67 21.42 26.76
C ASP A 531 -13.50 21.99 25.60
N ILE A 532 -12.94 22.89 24.79
CA ILE A 532 -13.66 23.52 23.67
C ILE A 532 -13.74 22.50 22.51
N PRO A 533 -14.93 22.12 22.02
CA PRO A 533 -15.06 21.19 20.92
C PRO A 533 -14.50 21.77 19.62
N VAL A 534 -13.77 20.95 18.87
CA VAL A 534 -13.14 21.30 17.59
C VAL A 534 -13.67 20.40 16.47
N VAL A 535 -14.08 21.03 15.37
CA VAL A 535 -14.41 20.37 14.11
C VAL A 535 -13.27 20.65 13.15
N VAL A 536 -12.59 19.59 12.73
CA VAL A 536 -11.43 19.71 11.84
C VAL A 536 -11.90 19.75 10.39
N VAL A 537 -11.38 20.69 9.60
CA VAL A 537 -11.54 20.72 8.14
C VAL A 537 -10.24 20.23 7.52
N THR A 538 -10.32 19.25 6.62
CA THR A 538 -9.13 18.62 6.04
C THR A 538 -9.33 18.22 4.58
N ALA A 539 -8.24 18.25 3.82
CA ALA A 539 -8.18 17.80 2.44
C ALA A 539 -8.19 16.25 2.31
N ARG A 540 -8.00 15.50 3.39
CA ARG A 540 -7.99 14.02 3.38
C ARG A 540 -8.90 13.47 4.47
N GLY A 541 -9.58 12.36 4.20
CA GLY A 541 -10.42 11.70 5.20
C GLY A 541 -9.61 11.25 6.44
N ARG A 542 -10.32 11.02 7.55
CA ARG A 542 -9.82 10.56 8.87
C ARG A 542 -8.89 9.31 8.83
N GLU A 543 -8.82 8.62 7.70
CA GLU A 543 -8.09 7.37 7.48
C GLU A 543 -6.77 7.53 6.67
N GLN A 544 -6.47 8.73 6.15
CA GLN A 544 -5.35 8.97 5.22
C GLN A 544 -4.26 9.93 5.74
N GLU A 545 -4.23 10.24 7.05
CA GLU A 545 -3.13 11.00 7.65
C GLU A 545 -1.84 10.16 7.63
N ALA A 546 -0.76 10.74 7.08
CA ALA A 546 0.53 10.09 6.96
C ALA A 546 1.16 9.93 8.34
N ILE A 547 1.53 8.70 8.71
CA ILE A 547 2.26 8.39 9.93
C ILE A 547 3.72 8.76 9.70
N THR A 548 4.31 9.54 10.61
CA THR A 548 5.72 9.94 10.59
C THR A 548 6.45 9.33 11.77
N VAL A 549 7.59 8.68 11.55
CA VAL A 549 8.40 8.14 12.66
C VAL A 549 9.36 9.23 13.11
N ASP A 550 9.30 9.62 14.38
CA ASP A 550 10.10 10.69 14.99
C ASP A 550 11.46 10.20 15.47
N ALA A 551 11.50 8.99 16.01
CA ALA A 551 12.73 8.37 16.49
C ALA A 551 12.63 6.85 16.41
N LEU A 552 13.71 6.22 15.95
CA LEU A 552 13.88 4.78 15.92
C LEU A 552 15.10 4.41 16.75
N GLY A 553 14.91 3.55 17.75
CA GLY A 553 15.96 3.04 18.62
C GLY A 553 16.00 1.52 18.61
N LEU A 554 17.19 0.95 18.54
CA LEU A 554 17.41 -0.50 18.63
C LEU A 554 18.24 -0.77 19.89
N THR A 555 17.76 -1.69 20.74
CA THR A 555 18.51 -2.13 21.91
C THR A 555 18.46 -3.66 22.05
N ARG A 556 19.59 -4.25 22.42
CA ARG A 556 19.74 -5.67 22.71
C ARG A 556 20.40 -5.82 24.08
N PRO A 557 19.91 -6.72 24.96
CA PRO A 557 20.46 -6.92 26.30
C PRO A 557 21.98 -7.18 26.31
N ASP A 558 22.46 -8.02 25.40
CA ASP A 558 23.88 -8.37 25.26
C ASP A 558 24.71 -7.35 24.44
N GLY A 559 24.10 -6.23 24.03
CA GLY A 559 24.69 -5.27 23.09
C GLY A 559 24.81 -5.84 21.67
N PHE A 560 25.16 -5.00 20.69
CA PHE A 560 25.39 -5.42 19.30
C PHE A 560 26.87 -5.69 19.04
N ALA A 561 27.20 -6.71 18.26
CA ALA A 561 28.54 -6.82 17.70
C ALA A 561 28.76 -5.66 16.71
N LEU A 562 30.00 -5.15 16.59
CA LEU A 562 30.30 -3.99 15.74
C LEU A 562 29.82 -4.18 14.28
N GLY A 563 29.96 -5.39 13.73
CA GLY A 563 29.47 -5.72 12.39
C GLY A 563 27.94 -5.65 12.28
N GLU A 564 27.22 -6.13 13.29
CA GLU A 564 25.75 -6.06 13.33
C GLU A 564 25.27 -4.60 13.47
N ALA A 565 25.93 -3.83 14.35
CA ALA A 565 25.62 -2.41 14.53
C ALA A 565 25.84 -1.60 13.25
N ILE A 566 26.93 -1.87 12.53
CA ILE A 566 27.21 -1.24 11.23
C ILE A 566 26.19 -1.69 10.18
N SER A 567 25.78 -2.96 10.16
CA SER A 567 24.75 -3.45 9.24
C SER A 567 23.39 -2.82 9.51
N CYS A 568 22.98 -2.71 10.77
CA CYS A 568 21.76 -2.00 11.16
C CYS A 568 21.83 -0.52 10.78
N LEU A 569 22.96 0.14 11.00
CA LEU A 569 23.18 1.54 10.61
C LEU A 569 23.10 1.71 9.09
N LYS A 570 23.74 0.82 8.32
CA LYS A 570 23.68 0.83 6.85
C LYS A 570 22.26 0.59 6.34
N ALA A 571 21.52 -0.34 6.94
CA ALA A 571 20.13 -0.60 6.59
C ALA A 571 19.24 0.61 6.89
N ALA A 572 19.44 1.26 8.04
CA ALA A 572 18.72 2.48 8.40
C ALA A 572 19.07 3.65 7.46
N LEU A 573 20.35 3.82 7.10
CA LEU A 573 20.82 4.86 6.17
C LEU A 573 20.37 4.61 4.73
N GLY A 574 20.21 3.35 4.30
CA GLY A 574 19.69 3.01 2.98
C GLY A 574 18.17 3.13 2.86
N ALA A 575 17.45 3.21 3.98
CA ALA A 575 16.01 3.44 4.05
C ALA A 575 15.63 4.93 4.17
N LEU A 576 16.60 5.80 4.48
CA LEU A 576 16.49 7.26 4.48
C LEU A 576 16.79 7.82 3.07
#